data_AF-C0XJC1-F1
#
_entry.id   AF-C0XJC1-F1
#
_cell.length_a   1.000
_cell.length_b   1.000
_cell.length_c   1.000
_cell.angle_alpha   90.00
_cell.angle_beta   90.00
_cell.angle_gamma   90.00
#
_symmetry.space_group_name_H-M   'P 1'
#
loop_
_entity.id
_entity.type
_entity.pdbx_description
1 polymer ?
#
loop_
_entity_poly.entity_id
_entity_poly.type
_entity_poly.pdbx_seq_one_letter_code
_entity_poly.pdbx_strand_id
1 'polypeptide(L)'
;MTIKEAIKFAQKRGISADKNLISRWIKDDKIQTTGSLKDRTLNIDQKSFGEFLDKNGDSIEKIQAEMQKELMGKIGSAGSGL
;
A
#
# COMPACT_ATOMS: atom_id res chain seq x y z
N MET A 1 10.94 -7.16 -7.34
CA MET A 1 11.21 -5.86 -6.70
C MET A 1 10.93 -5.97 -5.21
N THR A 2 11.75 -5.33 -4.38
CA THR A 2 11.50 -5.23 -2.94
C THR A 2 10.34 -4.27 -2.63
N ILE A 3 9.82 -4.31 -1.40
CA ILE A 3 8.78 -3.37 -0.95
C ILE A 3 9.23 -1.90 -1.09
N LYS A 4 10.52 -1.60 -0.81
CA LYS A 4 11.06 -0.24 -0.96
C LYS A 4 11.02 0.25 -2.41
N GLU A 5 11.27 -0.65 -3.35
CA GLU A 5 11.19 -0.34 -4.79
C GLU A 5 9.74 -0.17 -5.23
N ALA A 6 8.82 -0.99 -4.72
CA ALA A 6 7.39 -0.87 -4.99
C ALA A 6 6.82 0.49 -4.53
N ILE A 7 7.24 0.99 -3.35
CA ILE A 7 6.89 2.34 -2.87
C ILE A 7 7.34 3.40 -3.88
N LYS A 8 8.62 3.37 -4.28
CA LYS A 8 9.18 4.32 -5.24
C LYS A 8 8.48 4.22 -6.61
N PHE A 9 8.11 3.01 -7.02
CA PHE A 9 7.41 2.76 -8.27
C PHE A 9 6.00 3.36 -8.27
N ALA A 10 5.24 3.18 -7.18
CA ALA A 10 3.93 3.81 -7.01
C ALA A 10 4.03 5.34 -6.98
N GLN A 11 5.00 5.89 -6.25
CA GLN A 11 5.23 7.35 -6.17
C GLN A 11 5.52 7.98 -7.53
N LYS A 12 6.30 7.31 -8.39
CA LYS A 12 6.56 7.78 -9.78
C LYS A 12 5.30 7.87 -10.63
N ARG A 13 4.22 7.19 -10.25
CA ARG A 13 2.91 7.21 -10.91
C ARG A 13 1.90 8.13 -10.20
N GLY A 14 2.36 8.94 -9.23
CA GLY A 14 1.50 9.82 -8.45
C GLY A 14 0.73 9.12 -7.32
N ILE A 15 0.99 7.83 -7.08
CA ILE A 15 0.26 7.03 -6.08
C ILE A 15 1.07 6.96 -4.78
N SER A 16 0.50 7.45 -3.68
CA SER A 16 1.19 7.48 -2.37
C SER A 16 1.06 6.16 -1.60
N ALA A 17 1.82 5.14 -1.99
CA ALA A 17 1.79 3.85 -1.29
C ALA A 17 2.85 3.76 -0.17
N ASP A 18 2.43 3.37 1.04
CA ASP A 18 3.35 3.06 2.13
C ASP A 18 3.59 1.54 2.29
N LYS A 19 4.51 1.18 3.19
CA LYS A 19 4.85 -0.23 3.47
C LYS A 19 3.65 -1.04 3.96
N ASN A 20 2.77 -0.46 4.77
CA ASN A 20 1.62 -1.16 5.35
C ASN A 20 0.58 -1.45 4.27
N LEU A 21 0.31 -0.48 3.40
CA LEU A 21 -0.61 -0.60 2.28
C LEU A 21 -0.14 -1.65 1.28
N ILE A 22 1.13 -1.62 0.89
CA ILE A 22 1.70 -2.66 0.02
C ILE A 22 1.66 -4.02 0.70
N SER A 23 2.00 -4.12 1.99
CA SER A 23 1.93 -5.38 2.73
C SER A 23 0.50 -5.92 2.77
N ARG A 24 -0.51 -5.05 2.82
CA ARG A 24 -1.92 -5.43 2.77
C ARG A 24 -2.30 -5.94 1.38
N TRP A 25 -1.89 -5.27 0.30
CA TRP A 25 -2.14 -5.75 -1.06
C TRP A 25 -1.51 -7.12 -1.34
N ILE A 26 -0.36 -7.42 -0.74
CA ILE A 26 0.26 -8.74 -0.80
C ILE A 26 -0.58 -9.77 -0.03
N LYS A 27 -1.02 -9.44 1.19
CA LYS A 27 -1.87 -10.33 2.00
C LYS A 27 -3.23 -10.59 1.39
N ASP A 28 -3.78 -9.62 0.68
CA ASP A 28 -5.08 -9.69 0.01
C ASP A 28 -4.97 -10.29 -1.40
N ASP A 29 -3.82 -10.89 -1.76
CA ASP A 29 -3.50 -11.51 -3.06
C ASP A 29 -3.78 -10.59 -4.27
N LYS A 30 -3.66 -9.28 -4.09
CA LYS A 30 -3.92 -8.28 -5.15
C LYS A 30 -2.76 -8.12 -6.11
N ILE A 31 -1.55 -8.43 -5.67
CA ILE A 31 -0.32 -8.28 -6.43
C ILE A 31 0.51 -9.56 -6.32
N GLN A 32 1.05 -10.01 -7.44
CA GLN A 32 1.84 -11.23 -7.45
C GLN A 32 3.18 -11.01 -6.76
N THR A 33 3.57 -11.99 -5.95
CA THR A 33 4.87 -12.04 -5.31
C THR A 33 5.51 -13.40 -5.50
N THR A 34 6.83 -13.43 -5.61
CA THR A 34 7.66 -14.64 -5.56
C THR A 34 8.37 -14.73 -4.21
N GLY A 35 8.70 -15.95 -3.79
CA GLY A 35 9.28 -16.20 -2.48
C GLY A 35 8.28 -16.04 -1.34
N SER A 36 8.78 -15.86 -0.12
CA SER A 36 7.93 -15.79 1.06
C SER A 36 8.40 -14.72 2.04
N LEU A 37 7.42 -14.08 2.71
CA LEU A 37 7.70 -13.10 3.77
C LEU A 37 8.43 -13.78 4.95
N LYS A 38 8.08 -15.04 5.26
CA LYS A 38 8.69 -15.84 6.34
C LYS A 38 10.19 -16.09 6.09
N ASP A 39 10.56 -16.33 4.84
CA ASP A 39 11.93 -16.67 4.44
C ASP A 39 12.75 -15.43 4.01
N ARG A 40 12.16 -14.23 4.11
CA ARG A 40 12.76 -12.95 3.67
C ARG A 40 13.15 -12.94 2.17
N THR A 41 12.62 -13.86 1.38
CA THR A 41 12.84 -13.98 -0.07
C THR A 41 11.76 -13.28 -0.89
N LEU A 42 10.81 -12.61 -0.20
CA LEU A 42 9.69 -11.94 -0.83
C LEU A 42 10.15 -10.91 -1.88
N ASN A 43 9.75 -11.16 -3.12
CA ASN A 43 9.92 -10.27 -4.23
C ASN A 43 8.57 -9.99 -4.87
N ILE A 44 8.24 -8.73 -5.09
CA ILE A 44 7.02 -8.32 -5.78
C ILE A 44 7.28 -8.37 -7.29
N ASP A 45 6.37 -8.97 -8.04
CA ASP A 45 6.45 -8.96 -9.50
C ASP A 45 6.14 -7.55 -10.02
N GLN A 46 7.08 -6.98 -10.79
CA GLN A 46 6.97 -5.60 -11.25
C GLN A 46 5.80 -5.39 -12.21
N LYS A 47 5.55 -6.36 -13.08
CA LYS A 47 4.52 -6.24 -14.11
C LYS A 47 3.14 -6.30 -13.47
N SER A 48 2.89 -7.30 -12.63
CA SER A 48 1.65 -7.45 -11.87
C SER A 48 1.40 -6.24 -10.97
N PHE A 49 2.42 -5.75 -10.27
CA PHE A 49 2.30 -4.54 -9.45
C PHE A 49 1.95 -3.32 -10.30
N GLY A 50 2.60 -3.15 -11.46
CA GLY A 50 2.30 -2.07 -12.39
C GLY A 50 0.88 -2.13 -12.92
N GLU A 51 0.44 -3.29 -13.40
CA GLU A 51 -0.93 -3.50 -13.88
C GLU A 51 -1.98 -3.27 -12.79
N PHE A 52 -1.69 -3.66 -11.55
CA PHE A 52 -2.55 -3.39 -10.40
C PHE A 52 -2.71 -1.88 -10.18
N LEU A 53 -1.62 -1.13 -10.17
CA LEU A 53 -1.66 0.33 -10.03
C LEU A 53 -2.40 0.99 -11.20
N ASP A 54 -2.16 0.54 -12.43
CA ASP A 54 -2.77 1.14 -13.62
C ASP A 54 -4.29 0.87 -13.68
N LYS A 55 -4.74 -0.31 -13.21
CA LYS A 55 -6.17 -0.65 -13.11
C LYS A 55 -6.90 0.02 -11.95
N ASN A 56 -6.19 0.28 -10.85
CA ASN A 56 -6.80 0.70 -9.59
C ASN A 56 -6.38 2.10 -9.12
N GLY A 57 -5.61 2.86 -9.89
CA GLY A 57 -5.03 4.15 -9.50
C GLY A 57 -6.03 5.08 -8.82
N ASP A 58 -7.16 5.37 -9.48
CA ASP A 58 -8.23 6.23 -8.94
C ASP A 58 -8.85 5.68 -7.64
N SER A 59 -8.96 4.35 -7.53
CA SER A 59 -9.52 3.69 -6.35
C SER A 59 -8.52 3.65 -5.19
N ILE A 60 -7.23 3.53 -5.50
CA ILE A 60 -6.15 3.55 -4.51
C ILE A 60 -6.08 4.92 -3.84
N GLU A 61 -6.23 6.02 -4.59
CA GLU A 61 -6.29 7.36 -4.01
C GLU A 61 -7.48 7.52 -3.06
N LYS A 62 -8.65 6.97 -3.41
CA LYS A 62 -9.82 6.95 -2.52
C LYS A 62 -9.56 6.14 -1.25
N ILE A 63 -9.01 4.93 -1.37
CA ILE A 63 -8.66 4.08 -0.22
C ILE A 63 -7.65 4.79 0.69
N GLN A 64 -6.66 5.49 0.11
CA GLN A 64 -5.70 6.28 0.88
C GLN A 64 -6.36 7.45 1.61
N ALA A 65 -7.25 8.19 0.95
CA ALA A 65 -7.99 9.28 1.57
C ALA A 65 -8.85 8.78 2.73
N GLU A 66 -9.51 7.63 2.60
CA GLU A 66 -10.27 7.01 3.68
C GLU A 66 -9.37 6.55 4.84
N MET A 67 -8.23 5.91 4.56
CA MET A 67 -7.28 5.50 5.59
C MET A 67 -6.67 6.69 6.34
N GLN A 68 -6.33 7.78 5.64
CA GLN A 68 -5.85 9.03 6.24
C GLN A 68 -6.92 9.64 7.16
N LYS A 69 -8.18 9.66 6.70
CA LYS A 69 -9.31 10.12 7.50
C LYS A 69 -9.52 9.27 8.75
N GLU A 70 -9.38 7.95 8.64
CA GLU A 70 -9.51 7.04 9.79
C GLU A 70 -8.39 7.21 10.82
N LEU A 71 -7.15 7.44 10.36
CA LEU A 71 -6.00 7.75 11.22
C LEU A 71 -6.17 9.10 11.95
N MET A 72 -6.60 10.15 11.24
CA MET A 72 -6.91 11.47 11.81
C MET A 72 -8.08 11.40 12.80
N GLY A 73 -9.12 10.63 12.48
CA GLY A 73 -10.29 10.44 13.34
C GLY A 73 -9.97 9.78 14.68
N LYS A 74 -8.95 8.91 14.72
CA LYS A 74 -8.48 8.29 15.96
C LYS A 74 -7.63 9.24 16.82
N ILE A 75 -6.98 10.25 16.24
CA ILE A 75 -6.21 11.26 16.99
C ILE A 75 -7.15 12.30 17.63
N GLY A 76 -8.28 12.62 17.00
CA GLY A 76 -9.27 13.58 17.52
C GLY A 76 -10.05 13.13 18.76
N SER A 77 -9.92 11.87 19.20
CA SER A 77 -10.64 11.34 20.39
C SER A 77 -9.77 11.22 21.65
N ALA A 78 -8.49 11.63 21.62
CA ALA A 78 -7.58 11.50 22.75
C ALA A 78 -7.22 12.84 23.43
N GLY A 79 -7.91 13.94 23.12
CA GLY A 79 -7.53 15.30 23.56
C GLY A 79 -8.65 16.20 24.08
N SER A 80 -9.80 15.66 24.45
CA SER A 80 -10.86 16.44 25.12
C SER A 80 -11.57 15.59 26.17
N GLY A 81 -10.84 15.28 27.24
CA GLY A 81 -11.42 14.96 28.53
C GLY A 81 -11.43 16.23 29.37
N LEU A 82 -12.63 16.64 29.78
CA LEU A 82 -12.97 17.70 30.73
C LEU A 82 -12.19 17.60 32.05
#